data_AF-A0A1I4EYU2-F1
#
_entry.id   AF-A0A1I4EYU2-F1
#
_cell.length_a   1.000
_cell.length_b   1.000
_cell.length_c   1.000
_cell.angle_alpha   90.00
_cell.angle_beta   90.00
_cell.angle_gamma   90.00
#
_symmetry.space_group_name_H-M   'P 1'
#
loop_
_entity.id
_entity.type
_entity.pdbx_description
1 polymer ?
#
loop_
_entity_poly.entity_id
_entity_poly.type
_entity_poly.pdbx_seq_one_letter_code
_entity_poly.pdbx_strand_id
1 'polypeptide(L)'
;MKVGYTEFSYGYAFTENLIRSSTTMPVGAPVFPNLIQEAQSGFDVQINFPGVPLFFQYKLPELMRRGTAFEIASGQCPRLSRPFFRIAMMRRDLSRQHALLIRLEAKYPSQVFYAAPTLPDASAFNRAYDRAAVAQHSAFFSPTDIGPLPDDKAHSIAYKSGLSVGYFCSEPRTINALTFEALSSRTSTSLKSDRFSNVEDTARALREDVLALASRPWRQTESLLSDRLRARLAQRTVGETGTPEQEQVLTDILVAREIARVDFGIDLLIAQPR
;
A
#
# COMPACT_ATOMS: atom_id res chain seq x y z
N MET A 1 8.00 21.92 4.64
CA MET A 1 9.18 21.51 5.46
C MET A 1 9.16 19.99 5.58
N LYS A 2 10.32 19.34 5.60
CA LYS A 2 10.37 17.87 5.79
C LYS A 2 9.93 17.49 7.20
N VAL A 3 9.28 16.34 7.34
CA VAL A 3 8.77 15.79 8.61
C VAL A 3 9.82 15.03 9.44
N GLY A 4 11.07 14.94 8.99
CA GLY A 4 12.18 14.40 9.78
C GLY A 4 12.30 12.87 9.83
N TYR A 5 11.47 12.14 9.09
CA TYR A 5 11.59 10.69 8.84
C TYR A 5 11.47 10.42 7.33
N THR A 6 11.71 9.18 6.88
CA THR A 6 11.73 8.81 5.45
C THR A 6 10.47 8.08 5.00
N GLU A 7 10.22 8.06 3.68
CA GLU A 7 9.12 7.27 3.08
C GLU A 7 9.26 5.78 3.38
N PHE A 8 10.50 5.26 3.33
CA PHE A 8 10.83 3.88 3.67
C PHE A 8 10.55 3.57 5.15
N SER A 9 10.99 4.45 6.07
CA SER A 9 10.71 4.31 7.50
C SER A 9 9.21 4.30 7.79
N TYR A 10 8.44 5.15 7.09
CA TYR A 10 6.98 5.18 7.21
C TYR A 10 6.34 3.89 6.67
N GLY A 11 6.72 3.41 5.49
CA GLY A 11 6.20 2.16 4.93
C GLY A 11 6.50 0.93 5.80
N TYR A 12 7.73 0.84 6.34
CA TYR A 12 8.11 -0.14 7.36
C TYR A 12 7.17 -0.08 8.57
N ALA A 13 7.06 1.10 9.19
CA ALA A 13 6.31 1.30 10.42
C ALA A 13 4.80 1.08 10.24
N PHE A 14 4.28 1.41 9.05
CA PHE A 14 2.90 1.15 8.68
C PHE A 14 2.61 -0.35 8.62
N THR A 15 3.37 -1.09 7.81
CA THR A 15 3.21 -2.54 7.64
C THR A 15 3.45 -3.30 8.95
N GLU A 16 4.48 -2.93 9.72
CA GLU A 16 4.80 -3.51 11.02
C GLU A 16 3.69 -3.28 12.05
N ASN A 17 3.13 -2.07 12.11
CA ASN A 17 2.05 -1.75 13.05
C ASN A 17 0.77 -2.52 12.69
N LEU A 18 0.47 -2.75 11.41
CA LEU A 18 -0.64 -3.60 11.00
C LEU A 18 -0.47 -5.03 11.53
N ILE A 19 0.73 -5.60 11.39
CA ILE A 19 1.07 -6.93 11.90
C ILE A 19 0.94 -6.99 13.44
N ARG A 20 1.51 -6.02 14.18
CA ARG A 20 1.40 -5.94 15.65
C ARG A 20 -0.01 -5.65 16.18
N SER A 21 -0.86 -5.01 15.38
CA SER A 21 -2.26 -4.74 15.73
C SER A 21 -3.21 -5.91 15.39
N SER A 22 -2.68 -6.97 14.76
CA SER A 22 -3.39 -8.24 14.63
C SER A 22 -3.55 -8.92 15.99
N THR A 23 -4.71 -9.54 16.22
CA THR A 23 -4.97 -10.34 17.42
C THR A 23 -4.18 -11.64 17.46
N THR A 24 -3.69 -12.10 16.29
CA THR A 24 -2.66 -13.14 16.20
C THR A 24 -1.32 -12.48 16.49
N MET A 25 -0.89 -12.51 17.76
CA MET A 25 0.37 -11.89 18.14
C MET A 25 1.55 -12.51 17.37
N PRO A 26 2.42 -11.71 16.73
CA PRO A 26 3.70 -12.20 16.25
C PRO A 26 4.49 -12.75 17.43
N VAL A 27 4.98 -13.99 17.32
CA VAL A 27 5.74 -14.67 18.39
C VAL A 27 7.20 -14.20 18.38
N GLY A 28 7.41 -12.88 18.38
CA GLY A 28 8.72 -12.25 18.31
C GLY A 28 8.67 -10.78 17.89
N ALA A 29 9.81 -10.11 18.00
CA ALA A 29 9.97 -8.77 17.43
C ALA A 29 9.96 -8.86 15.89
N PRO A 30 9.25 -7.96 15.17
CA PRO A 30 9.21 -7.96 13.71
C PRO A 30 10.54 -7.49 13.11
N VAL A 31 11.45 -8.45 12.95
CA VAL A 31 12.70 -8.30 12.19
C VAL A 31 12.34 -8.32 10.71
N PHE A 32 12.56 -7.20 10.02
CA PHE A 32 12.45 -7.19 8.55
C PHE A 32 13.69 -7.87 7.97
N PRO A 33 13.55 -9.06 7.36
CA PRO A 33 14.70 -9.80 6.92
C PRO A 33 15.23 -9.22 5.61
N ASN A 34 16.54 -9.32 5.37
CA ASN A 34 17.02 -9.32 3.99
C ASN A 34 16.66 -10.66 3.32
N LEU A 35 16.85 -10.76 1.99
CA LEU A 35 16.52 -11.93 1.16
C LEU A 35 17.11 -13.28 1.65
N ILE A 36 18.07 -13.26 2.58
CA ILE A 36 18.71 -14.43 3.18
C ILE A 36 18.04 -14.79 4.51
N GLN A 37 17.72 -13.81 5.35
CA GLN A 37 17.11 -14.01 6.67
C GLN A 37 15.62 -14.36 6.57
N GLU A 38 14.94 -13.98 5.48
CA GLU A 38 13.53 -14.34 5.22
C GLU A 38 13.35 -15.87 5.06
N ALA A 39 14.46 -16.62 4.93
CA ALA A 39 14.51 -18.05 4.75
C ALA A 39 14.65 -18.88 6.05
N GLN A 40 14.60 -18.26 7.24
CA GLN A 40 14.87 -18.96 8.52
C GLN A 40 13.66 -19.18 9.44
N SER A 41 12.50 -18.55 9.22
CA SER A 41 11.42 -18.46 10.24
C SER A 41 10.35 -19.56 10.23
N GLY A 42 10.52 -20.66 9.48
CA GLY A 42 9.72 -21.88 9.63
C GLY A 42 8.34 -21.88 8.94
N PHE A 43 7.39 -21.05 9.40
CA PHE A 43 6.00 -21.01 8.90
C PHE A 43 5.42 -19.58 8.99
N ASP A 44 4.33 -19.29 8.26
CA ASP A 44 3.66 -17.97 8.34
C ASP A 44 2.12 -18.03 8.30
N VAL A 45 1.48 -18.84 7.43
CA VAL A 45 -0.01 -18.93 7.38
C VAL A 45 -0.53 -20.32 6.97
N GLN A 46 -1.46 -20.89 7.74
CA GLN A 46 -2.42 -21.90 7.24
C GLN A 46 -3.54 -21.16 6.49
N ILE A 47 -3.41 -20.98 5.17
CA ILE A 47 -4.37 -20.18 4.38
C ILE A 47 -5.63 -21.02 4.09
N ASN A 48 -6.54 -21.09 5.06
CA ASN A 48 -7.81 -21.82 4.92
C ASN A 48 -9.01 -20.93 4.50
N PHE A 49 -8.83 -19.62 4.32
CA PHE A 49 -9.94 -18.67 4.18
C PHE A 49 -9.63 -17.50 3.21
N PRO A 50 -10.67 -16.87 2.62
CA PRO A 50 -10.55 -15.83 1.58
C PRO A 50 -9.69 -14.63 1.97
N GLY A 51 -9.12 -13.92 0.99
CA GLY A 51 -8.25 -12.77 1.21
C GLY A 51 -8.46 -11.64 0.21
N VAL A 52 -8.57 -10.40 0.70
CA VAL A 52 -8.68 -9.18 -0.12
C VAL A 52 -7.28 -8.62 -0.36
N PRO A 53 -6.80 -8.51 -1.62
CA PRO A 53 -5.55 -7.81 -1.92
C PRO A 53 -5.73 -6.31 -1.68
N LEU A 54 -4.77 -5.70 -0.99
CA LEU A 54 -4.67 -4.25 -0.77
C LEU A 54 -3.33 -3.75 -1.28
N PHE A 55 -3.34 -2.66 -2.04
CA PHE A 55 -2.16 -2.10 -2.69
C PHE A 55 -1.88 -0.70 -2.15
N PHE A 56 -0.69 -0.49 -1.60
CA PHE A 56 -0.29 0.76 -0.97
C PHE A 56 0.92 1.39 -1.67
N GLN A 57 0.71 2.59 -2.21
CA GLN A 57 1.81 3.50 -2.53
C GLN A 57 2.05 4.41 -1.33
N TYR A 58 3.10 4.16 -0.56
CA TYR A 58 3.51 5.08 0.50
C TYR A 58 3.96 6.42 -0.10
N LYS A 59 3.64 7.52 0.61
CA LYS A 59 4.08 8.87 0.29
C LYS A 59 4.51 9.63 1.54
N LEU A 60 5.71 10.22 1.50
CA LEU A 60 6.19 11.14 2.54
C LEU A 60 5.71 12.58 2.29
N PRO A 61 4.97 13.22 3.20
CA PRO A 61 4.51 14.59 3.03
C PRO A 61 5.54 15.64 3.46
N GLU A 62 5.36 16.84 2.92
CA GLU A 62 5.86 18.06 3.52
C GLU A 62 4.82 18.65 4.50
N LEU A 63 5.29 19.11 5.66
CA LEU A 63 4.48 19.92 6.57
C LEU A 63 4.55 21.40 6.17
N MET A 64 3.40 21.97 5.83
CA MET A 64 3.21 23.35 5.38
C MET A 64 2.73 24.21 6.55
N ARG A 65 3.55 25.19 6.96
CA ARG A 65 3.28 26.07 8.12
C ARG A 65 3.07 27.56 7.76
N ARG A 66 3.53 28.01 6.59
CA ARG A 66 3.50 29.42 6.18
C ARG A 66 2.16 29.81 5.56
N GLY A 67 1.72 31.06 5.76
CA GLY A 67 0.51 31.61 5.13
C GLY A 67 0.63 31.82 3.62
N THR A 68 1.86 31.97 3.13
CA THR A 68 2.22 32.13 1.71
C THR A 68 2.23 30.81 0.92
N ALA A 69 1.72 29.72 1.50
CA ALA A 69 1.54 28.47 0.80
C ALA A 69 0.42 28.63 -0.23
N PHE A 70 0.64 28.23 -1.49
CA PHE A 70 -0.31 28.44 -2.60
C PHE A 70 -1.73 27.97 -2.24
N GLU A 71 -1.82 26.83 -1.56
CA GLU A 71 -3.04 26.14 -1.15
C GLU A 71 -3.88 26.98 -0.17
N ILE A 72 -3.24 27.87 0.60
CA ILE A 72 -3.88 28.82 1.52
C ILE A 72 -4.10 30.17 0.83
N ALA A 73 -3.10 30.65 0.08
CA ALA A 73 -3.09 31.96 -0.54
C ALA A 73 -4.08 32.10 -1.71
N SER A 74 -4.38 31.01 -2.44
CA SER A 74 -5.36 31.04 -3.53
C SER A 74 -6.82 31.04 -3.06
N GLY A 75 -7.07 30.73 -1.78
CA GLY A 75 -8.42 30.57 -1.22
C GLY A 75 -9.18 29.32 -1.69
N GLN A 76 -8.61 28.52 -2.60
CA GLN A 76 -9.30 27.39 -3.25
C GLN A 76 -9.39 26.13 -2.37
N CYS A 77 -8.73 26.11 -1.21
CA CYS A 77 -8.79 25.00 -0.24
C CYS A 77 -9.51 25.44 1.07
N PRO A 78 -10.81 25.78 1.06
CA PRO A 78 -11.46 26.55 2.14
C PRO A 78 -11.49 25.88 3.52
N ARG A 79 -11.39 24.54 3.62
CA ARG A 79 -11.33 23.82 4.92
C ARG A 79 -9.89 23.60 5.39
N LEU A 80 -8.89 23.92 4.58
CA LEU A 80 -7.48 23.66 4.86
C LEU A 80 -6.90 24.79 5.73
N SER A 81 -6.63 24.48 6.99
CA SER A 81 -6.02 25.43 7.93
C SER A 81 -4.58 25.04 8.25
N ARG A 82 -3.73 26.03 8.57
CA ARG A 82 -2.33 25.77 8.95
C ARG A 82 -2.23 25.08 10.32
N PRO A 83 -1.19 24.24 10.57
CA PRO A 83 -0.38 23.58 9.56
C PRO A 83 -1.17 22.49 8.82
N PHE A 84 -0.73 22.13 7.62
CA PHE A 84 -1.30 21.05 6.80
C PHE A 84 -0.21 20.22 6.12
N PHE A 85 -0.56 19.05 5.60
CA PHE A 85 0.35 18.14 4.91
C PHE A 85 0.19 18.25 3.40
N ARG A 86 1.29 18.08 2.66
CA ARG A 86 1.30 18.07 1.20
C ARG A 86 2.15 16.93 0.67
N ILE A 87 1.58 16.05 -0.15
CA ILE A 87 2.33 15.06 -0.93
C ILE A 87 2.49 15.53 -2.37
N ALA A 88 3.68 15.32 -2.94
CA ALA A 88 3.94 15.55 -4.35
C ALA A 88 3.57 14.28 -5.15
N MET A 89 2.91 14.48 -6.28
CA MET A 89 2.64 13.42 -7.25
C MET A 89 3.81 13.35 -8.23
N MET A 90 4.20 12.14 -8.63
CA MET A 90 5.23 11.96 -9.67
C MET A 90 4.68 12.48 -11.01
N ARG A 91 5.50 13.25 -11.74
CA ARG A 91 5.12 13.81 -13.04
C ARG A 91 4.94 12.70 -14.07
N ARG A 92 3.95 12.86 -14.95
CA ARG A 92 3.52 11.85 -15.94
C ARG A 92 4.58 11.53 -16.99
N ASP A 93 5.43 12.49 -17.35
CA ASP A 93 6.59 12.33 -18.23
C ASP A 93 7.73 11.53 -17.58
N LEU A 94 7.88 11.62 -16.25
CA LEU A 94 8.90 10.89 -15.48
C LEU A 94 8.47 9.49 -15.07
N SER A 95 7.17 9.25 -14.84
CA SER A 95 6.68 7.93 -14.46
C SER A 95 5.22 7.69 -14.84
N ARG A 96 4.96 6.47 -15.33
CA ARG A 96 3.61 5.96 -15.60
C ARG A 96 2.91 5.40 -14.35
N GLN A 97 3.57 5.41 -13.18
CA GLN A 97 3.08 4.83 -11.92
C GLN A 97 1.62 5.22 -11.63
N HIS A 98 1.27 6.50 -11.62
CA HIS A 98 -0.08 6.93 -11.27
C HIS A 98 -1.15 6.37 -12.23
N ALA A 99 -0.87 6.36 -13.54
CA ALA A 99 -1.76 5.77 -14.54
C ALA A 99 -1.85 4.23 -14.44
N LEU A 100 -0.82 3.55 -13.93
CA LEU A 100 -0.87 2.12 -13.59
C LEU A 100 -1.75 1.89 -12.37
N LEU A 101 -1.68 2.73 -11.33
CA LEU A 101 -2.51 2.59 -10.12
C LEU A 101 -4.00 2.80 -10.39
N ILE A 102 -4.37 3.73 -11.28
CA ILE A 102 -5.77 3.87 -11.74
C ILE A 102 -6.24 2.57 -12.44
N ARG A 103 -5.40 1.99 -13.32
CA ARG A 103 -5.74 0.74 -14.03
C ARG A 103 -5.83 -0.46 -13.08
N LEU A 104 -5.00 -0.49 -12.04
CA LEU A 104 -5.03 -1.50 -11.01
C LEU A 104 -6.29 -1.36 -10.14
N GLU A 105 -6.71 -0.13 -9.80
CA GLU A 105 -7.94 0.10 -9.05
C GLU A 105 -9.19 -0.19 -9.88
N ALA A 106 -9.16 0.01 -11.20
CA ALA A 106 -10.23 -0.46 -12.09
C ALA A 106 -10.40 -2.00 -12.05
N LYS A 107 -9.32 -2.74 -11.76
CA LYS A 107 -9.37 -4.18 -11.50
C LYS A 107 -9.75 -4.51 -10.05
N TYR A 108 -9.29 -3.73 -9.06
CA TYR A 108 -9.57 -3.89 -7.63
C TYR A 108 -10.19 -2.62 -7.00
N PRO A 109 -11.52 -2.39 -7.19
CA PRO A 109 -12.16 -1.13 -6.82
C PRO A 109 -12.20 -0.92 -5.30
N SER A 110 -11.64 0.19 -4.82
CA SER A 110 -11.42 0.47 -3.38
C SER A 110 -10.41 -0.47 -2.68
N GLN A 111 -9.41 -0.98 -3.39
CA GLN A 111 -8.28 -1.72 -2.81
C GLN A 111 -6.91 -1.04 -3.05
N VAL A 112 -6.83 0.01 -3.88
CA VAL A 112 -5.56 0.68 -4.22
C VAL A 112 -5.54 2.08 -3.61
N PHE A 113 -4.47 2.40 -2.88
CA PHE A 113 -4.37 3.65 -2.13
C PHE A 113 -2.98 4.28 -2.18
N TYR A 114 -2.93 5.60 -2.28
CA TYR A 114 -1.82 6.36 -1.70
C TYR A 114 -2.01 6.42 -0.19
N ALA A 115 -1.03 5.97 0.58
CA ALA A 115 -1.02 6.07 2.04
C ALA A 115 0.03 7.12 2.47
N ALA A 116 -0.39 8.10 3.26
CA ALA A 116 0.49 9.16 3.74
C ALA A 116 0.21 9.52 5.20
N PRO A 117 1.24 9.71 6.06
CA PRO A 117 1.05 10.00 7.47
C PRO A 117 0.51 11.41 7.70
N THR A 118 -0.23 11.58 8.80
CA THR A 118 -0.63 12.88 9.39
C THR A 118 0.26 13.24 10.59
N LEU A 119 1.49 12.73 10.60
CA LEU A 119 2.45 12.85 11.70
C LEU A 119 3.46 13.98 11.40
N PRO A 120 3.45 15.10 12.16
CA PRO A 120 4.13 16.35 11.77
C PRO A 120 5.67 16.32 11.91
N ASP A 121 6.21 15.42 12.70
CA ASP A 121 7.64 15.29 13.00
C ASP A 121 8.01 13.87 13.45
N ALA A 122 9.31 13.57 13.52
CA ALA A 122 9.84 12.28 13.97
C ALA A 122 9.44 11.92 15.41
N SER A 123 9.21 12.91 16.29
CA SER A 123 8.80 12.65 17.67
C SER A 123 7.35 12.15 17.74
N ALA A 124 6.46 12.73 16.94
CA ALA A 124 5.11 12.24 16.74
C ALA A 124 5.09 10.86 16.06
N PHE A 125 5.97 10.65 15.06
CA PHE A 125 6.09 9.37 14.36
C PHE A 125 6.51 8.23 15.29
N ASN A 126 7.56 8.42 16.11
CA ASN A 126 7.98 7.40 17.07
C ASN A 126 6.87 7.08 18.09
N ARG A 127 6.20 8.09 18.66
CA ARG A 127 5.06 7.88 19.58
C ARG A 127 3.91 7.09 18.94
N ALA A 128 3.66 7.26 17.64
CA ALA A 128 2.65 6.49 16.93
C ALA A 128 3.12 5.03 16.72
N TYR A 129 4.38 4.83 16.36
CA TYR A 129 4.99 3.52 16.14
C TYR A 129 5.04 2.66 17.41
N ASP A 130 5.44 3.25 18.54
CA ASP A 130 5.48 2.58 19.85
C ASP A 130 4.09 2.01 20.21
N ARG A 131 3.04 2.78 19.90
CA ARG A 131 1.63 2.48 20.18
C ARG A 131 0.93 1.62 19.13
N ALA A 132 1.65 1.12 18.12
CA ALA A 132 1.07 0.40 16.97
C ALA A 132 -0.02 1.20 16.20
N ALA A 133 0.09 2.54 16.19
CA ALA A 133 -0.94 3.47 15.72
C ALA A 133 -0.58 4.25 14.43
N VAL A 134 0.52 3.91 13.74
CA VAL A 134 0.95 4.62 12.50
C VAL A 134 -0.11 4.58 11.41
N ALA A 135 -0.79 3.45 11.23
CA ALA A 135 -1.88 3.33 10.25
C ALA A 135 -3.07 4.25 10.60
N GLN A 136 -3.46 4.29 11.89
CA GLN A 136 -4.52 5.17 12.41
C GLN A 136 -4.18 6.66 12.23
N HIS A 137 -2.90 7.01 12.28
CA HIS A 137 -2.38 8.34 11.97
C HIS A 137 -1.97 8.53 10.50
N SER A 138 -2.64 7.85 9.58
CA SER A 138 -2.47 8.02 8.12
C SER A 138 -3.78 8.45 7.44
N ALA A 139 -3.63 9.14 6.31
CA ALA A 139 -4.70 9.42 5.36
C ALA A 139 -4.50 8.59 4.09
N PHE A 140 -5.60 8.10 3.51
CA PHE A 140 -5.58 7.28 2.31
C PHE A 140 -6.37 7.94 1.17
N PHE A 141 -5.81 7.91 -0.03
CA PHE A 141 -6.39 8.51 -1.24
C PHE A 141 -6.47 7.49 -2.36
N SER A 142 -7.65 7.36 -2.97
CA SER A 142 -7.87 6.53 -4.17
C SER A 142 -7.19 7.19 -5.39
N PRO A 143 -6.38 6.46 -6.19
CA PRO A 143 -5.91 6.92 -7.49
C PRO A 143 -7.03 7.36 -8.42
N THR A 144 -8.18 6.68 -8.42
CA THR A 144 -9.35 7.01 -9.25
C THR A 144 -10.04 8.30 -8.78
N ASP A 145 -10.13 8.54 -7.47
CA ASP A 145 -10.61 9.82 -6.93
C ASP A 145 -9.70 11.00 -7.33
N ILE A 146 -8.39 10.76 -7.48
CA ILE A 146 -7.39 11.72 -7.99
C ILE A 146 -7.47 11.90 -9.51
N GLY A 147 -7.91 10.87 -10.24
CA GLY A 147 -8.09 10.89 -11.69
C GLY A 147 -6.78 11.11 -12.47
N PRO A 148 -6.81 11.05 -13.81
CA PRO A 148 -5.61 11.25 -14.63
C PRO A 148 -4.93 12.61 -14.36
N LEU A 149 -3.60 12.62 -14.28
CA LEU A 149 -2.85 13.88 -14.19
C LEU A 149 -3.02 14.69 -15.49
N PRO A 150 -3.45 15.96 -15.40
CA PRO A 150 -3.91 16.73 -16.56
C PRO A 150 -2.77 17.10 -17.52
N ASP A 151 -1.60 17.45 -16.98
CA ASP A 151 -0.40 17.76 -17.76
C ASP A 151 0.85 17.09 -17.17
N ASP A 152 2.02 17.45 -17.70
CA ASP A 152 3.30 16.91 -17.25
C ASP A 152 3.98 17.82 -16.19
N LYS A 153 3.24 18.71 -15.52
CA LYS A 153 3.80 19.58 -14.47
C LYS A 153 3.80 18.88 -13.11
N ALA A 154 4.35 19.57 -12.10
CA ALA A 154 4.30 19.10 -10.73
C ALA A 154 2.87 19.25 -10.17
N HIS A 155 2.28 18.13 -9.75
CA HIS A 155 0.99 18.08 -9.08
C HIS A 155 1.17 17.72 -7.61
N SER A 156 0.21 18.14 -6.76
CA SER A 156 0.25 17.83 -5.33
C SER A 156 -1.14 17.67 -4.74
N ILE A 157 -1.19 16.92 -3.64
CA ILE A 157 -2.39 16.75 -2.81
C ILE A 157 -2.12 17.37 -1.45
N ALA A 158 -2.98 18.27 -1.00
CA ALA A 158 -2.95 18.87 0.32
C ALA A 158 -4.07 18.31 1.22
N TYR A 159 -3.75 18.00 2.46
CA TYR A 159 -4.68 17.36 3.41
C TYR A 159 -4.32 17.69 4.86
N LYS A 160 -5.21 17.36 5.80
CA LYS A 160 -5.00 17.59 7.23
C LYS A 160 -5.67 16.49 8.05
N SER A 161 -5.04 16.13 9.17
CA SER A 161 -5.65 15.23 10.16
C SER A 161 -7.03 15.73 10.60
N GLY A 162 -7.99 14.83 10.73
CA GLY A 162 -9.38 15.14 11.09
C GLY A 162 -10.25 15.71 9.96
N LEU A 163 -9.72 15.90 8.74
CA LEU A 163 -10.55 16.19 7.56
C LEU A 163 -10.78 14.92 6.74
N SER A 164 -12.04 14.66 6.38
CA SER A 164 -12.43 13.59 5.44
C SER A 164 -12.17 13.94 3.96
N VAL A 165 -11.52 15.08 3.70
CA VAL A 165 -11.24 15.58 2.35
C VAL A 165 -9.78 16.01 2.23
N GLY A 166 -9.17 15.66 1.10
CA GLY A 166 -7.97 16.28 0.57
C GLY A 166 -8.32 17.23 -0.57
N TYR A 167 -7.32 17.96 -1.04
CA TYR A 167 -7.40 18.88 -2.17
C TYR A 167 -6.34 18.50 -3.19
N PHE A 168 -6.75 18.27 -4.44
CA PHE A 168 -5.82 18.19 -5.56
C PHE A 168 -5.53 19.62 -6.03
N CYS A 169 -4.29 20.09 -5.88
CA CYS A 169 -4.00 21.53 -5.91
C CYS A 169 -3.81 22.12 -7.32
N SER A 170 -3.60 21.30 -8.35
CA SER A 170 -3.34 21.77 -9.72
C SER A 170 -4.60 22.00 -10.53
N GLU A 171 -5.62 21.17 -10.33
CA GLU A 171 -7.00 21.44 -10.70
C GLU A 171 -7.80 21.49 -9.40
N PRO A 172 -7.98 22.69 -8.79
CA PRO A 172 -8.44 22.83 -7.42
C PRO A 172 -9.81 22.17 -7.16
N ARG A 173 -9.77 20.94 -6.64
CA ARG A 173 -10.95 20.13 -6.36
C ARG A 173 -10.74 19.27 -5.13
N THR A 174 -11.83 18.94 -4.45
CA THR A 174 -11.82 18.01 -3.33
C THR A 174 -11.67 16.58 -3.82
N ILE A 175 -10.90 15.79 -3.07
CA ILE A 175 -10.83 14.33 -3.18
C ILE A 175 -11.11 13.73 -1.80
N ASN A 176 -11.57 12.47 -1.73
CA ASN A 176 -11.82 11.82 -0.45
C ASN A 176 -10.48 11.54 0.27
N ALA A 177 -10.43 11.85 1.56
CA ALA A 177 -9.35 11.41 2.44
C ALA A 177 -9.94 10.40 3.43
N LEU A 178 -9.62 9.12 3.25
CA LEU A 178 -10.09 8.07 4.16
C LEU A 178 -9.21 8.03 5.41
N THR A 179 -9.84 7.74 6.55
CA THR A 179 -9.16 7.29 7.76
C THR A 179 -8.87 5.79 7.68
N PHE A 180 -8.02 5.29 8.58
CA PHE A 180 -7.78 3.84 8.67
C PHE A 180 -9.06 3.06 9.00
N GLU A 181 -9.88 3.57 9.93
CA GLU A 181 -11.18 2.98 10.28
C GLU A 181 -12.09 2.83 9.05
N ALA A 182 -12.21 3.88 8.22
CA ALA A 182 -12.99 3.83 6.99
C ALA A 182 -12.42 2.81 5.97
N LEU A 183 -11.09 2.68 5.89
CA LEU A 183 -10.43 1.67 5.05
C LEU A 183 -10.68 0.25 5.58
N SER A 184 -10.57 0.03 6.89
CA SER A 184 -10.87 -1.25 7.54
C SER A 184 -12.33 -1.65 7.29
N SER A 185 -13.29 -0.74 7.47
CA SER A 185 -14.72 -1.00 7.19
C SER A 185 -15.00 -1.37 5.73
N ARG A 186 -14.32 -0.70 4.77
CA ARG A 186 -14.39 -1.06 3.35
C ARG A 186 -13.83 -2.47 3.11
N THR A 187 -12.64 -2.75 3.63
CA THR A 187 -11.98 -4.06 3.50
C THR A 187 -12.83 -5.19 4.11
N SER A 188 -13.43 -4.97 5.29
CA SER A 188 -14.37 -5.92 5.92
C SER A 188 -15.67 -6.11 5.13
N THR A 189 -16.04 -5.17 4.28
CA THR A 189 -17.16 -5.33 3.33
C THR A 189 -16.72 -6.13 2.11
N SER A 190 -15.55 -5.83 1.54
CA SER A 190 -14.96 -6.60 0.43
C SER A 190 -14.72 -8.08 0.79
N LEU A 191 -14.31 -8.36 2.03
CA LEU A 191 -14.13 -9.72 2.56
C LEU A 191 -15.43 -10.55 2.60
N LYS A 192 -16.60 -9.90 2.58
CA LYS A 192 -17.92 -10.56 2.52
C LYS A 192 -18.43 -10.75 1.09
N SER A 193 -17.66 -10.36 0.07
CA SER A 193 -18.05 -10.52 -1.33
C SER A 193 -17.54 -11.84 -1.89
N ASP A 194 -18.38 -12.52 -2.68
CA ASP A 194 -18.05 -13.81 -3.30
C ASP A 194 -16.80 -13.76 -4.19
N ARG A 195 -16.42 -12.55 -4.68
CA ARG A 195 -15.25 -12.31 -5.52
C ARG A 195 -13.96 -12.89 -4.94
N PHE A 196 -13.80 -12.88 -3.61
CA PHE A 196 -12.57 -13.32 -2.95
C PHE A 196 -12.72 -14.68 -2.26
N SER A 197 -13.91 -15.32 -2.36
CA SER A 197 -14.27 -16.53 -1.61
C SER A 197 -13.33 -17.72 -1.84
N ASN A 198 -12.88 -17.94 -3.09
CA ASN A 198 -11.86 -18.94 -3.41
C ASN A 198 -10.47 -18.30 -3.42
N VAL A 199 -9.59 -18.79 -2.55
CA VAL A 199 -8.20 -18.35 -2.42
C VAL A 199 -7.38 -18.68 -3.67
N GLU A 200 -7.58 -19.86 -4.27
CA GLU A 200 -6.81 -20.31 -5.44
C GLU A 200 -7.08 -19.43 -6.67
N ASP A 201 -8.35 -19.23 -6.98
CA ASP A 201 -8.75 -18.36 -8.10
C ASP A 201 -8.38 -16.90 -7.82
N THR A 202 -8.47 -16.44 -6.57
CA THR A 202 -8.03 -15.10 -6.17
C THR A 202 -6.53 -14.92 -6.38
N ALA A 203 -5.70 -15.87 -5.93
CA ALA A 203 -4.25 -15.80 -6.07
C ALA A 203 -3.80 -15.86 -7.54
N ARG A 204 -4.40 -16.76 -8.34
CA ARG A 204 -4.16 -16.88 -9.78
C ARG A 204 -4.56 -15.60 -10.52
N ALA A 205 -5.78 -15.11 -10.30
CA ALA A 205 -6.26 -13.87 -10.91
C ALA A 205 -5.41 -12.67 -10.49
N LEU A 206 -4.91 -12.63 -9.25
CA LEU A 206 -3.98 -11.61 -8.76
C LEU A 206 -2.62 -11.62 -9.48
N ARG A 207 -2.01 -12.80 -9.69
CA ARG A 207 -0.81 -12.96 -10.52
C ARG A 207 -1.07 -12.50 -11.95
N GLU A 208 -2.13 -12.99 -12.58
CA GLU A 208 -2.49 -12.64 -13.96
C GLU A 208 -2.79 -11.15 -14.14
N ASP A 209 -3.54 -10.54 -13.22
CA ASP A 209 -3.94 -9.14 -13.30
C ASP A 209 -2.76 -8.17 -13.13
N VAL A 210 -1.85 -8.48 -12.20
CA VAL A 210 -0.58 -7.76 -12.02
C VAL A 210 0.31 -7.94 -13.24
N LEU A 211 0.48 -9.17 -13.75
CA LEU A 211 1.28 -9.44 -14.95
C LEU A 211 0.76 -8.72 -16.19
N ALA A 212 -0.56 -8.65 -16.39
CA ALA A 212 -1.15 -7.94 -17.52
C ALA A 212 -0.78 -6.44 -17.52
N LEU A 213 -0.64 -5.84 -16.34
CA LEU A 213 -0.24 -4.45 -16.15
C LEU A 213 1.29 -4.25 -16.15
N ALA A 214 2.06 -5.31 -15.87
CA ALA A 214 3.51 -5.28 -15.78
C ALA A 214 4.21 -4.85 -17.09
N SER A 215 5.35 -4.17 -16.95
CA SER A 215 6.19 -3.80 -18.06
C SER A 215 6.79 -5.03 -18.76
N ARG A 216 7.21 -4.86 -20.03
CA ARG A 216 7.65 -5.99 -20.89
C ARG A 216 8.75 -6.86 -20.25
N PRO A 217 9.80 -6.31 -19.59
CA PRO A 217 10.81 -7.14 -18.94
C PRO A 217 10.23 -8.05 -17.85
N TRP A 218 9.35 -7.53 -16.99
CA TRP A 218 8.76 -8.31 -15.89
C TRP A 218 7.81 -9.41 -16.37
N ARG A 219 7.08 -9.18 -17.46
CA ARG A 219 6.31 -10.25 -18.13
C ARG A 219 7.19 -11.35 -18.73
N GLN A 220 8.46 -11.07 -19.04
CA GLN A 220 9.40 -12.04 -19.60
C GLN A 220 10.21 -12.79 -18.54
N THR A 221 10.36 -12.22 -17.34
CA THR A 221 11.07 -12.85 -16.20
C THR A 221 10.14 -13.61 -15.24
N GLU A 222 8.83 -13.60 -15.48
CA GLU A 222 7.79 -14.22 -14.65
C GLU A 222 8.04 -15.70 -14.33
N SER A 223 8.42 -16.50 -15.32
CA SER A 223 8.66 -17.94 -15.13
C SER A 223 9.87 -18.18 -14.26
N LEU A 224 10.97 -17.48 -14.58
CA LEU A 224 12.23 -17.52 -13.83
C LEU A 224 12.06 -17.02 -12.38
N LEU A 225 11.21 -16.02 -12.16
CA LEU A 225 10.80 -15.56 -10.83
C LEU A 225 9.97 -16.62 -10.09
N SER A 226 8.99 -17.24 -10.76
CA SER A 226 8.15 -18.31 -10.22
C SER A 226 8.99 -19.50 -9.78
N ASP A 227 9.91 -19.95 -10.63
CA ASP A 227 10.78 -21.10 -10.36
C ASP A 227 11.79 -20.79 -9.25
N ARG A 228 12.33 -19.56 -9.20
CA ARG A 228 13.15 -19.07 -8.08
C ARG A 228 12.38 -19.08 -6.75
N LEU A 229 11.08 -18.76 -6.77
CA LEU A 229 10.24 -18.77 -5.57
C LEU A 229 9.88 -20.20 -5.16
N ARG A 230 9.45 -21.06 -6.09
CA ARG A 230 9.20 -22.49 -5.82
C ARG A 230 10.43 -23.20 -5.25
N ALA A 231 11.60 -23.00 -5.83
CA ALA A 231 12.85 -23.58 -5.33
C ALA A 231 13.19 -23.10 -3.90
N ARG A 232 12.89 -21.83 -3.56
CA ARG A 232 13.03 -21.30 -2.20
C ARG A 232 12.01 -21.86 -1.23
N LEU A 233 10.78 -22.13 -1.67
CA LEU A 233 9.75 -22.77 -0.85
C LEU A 233 10.15 -24.22 -0.55
N ALA A 234 10.45 -25.02 -1.58
CA ALA A 234 10.88 -26.42 -1.44
C ALA A 234 12.13 -26.59 -0.55
N GLN A 235 13.06 -25.62 -0.53
CA GLN A 235 14.23 -25.62 0.36
C GLN A 235 13.90 -25.33 1.84
N ARG A 236 12.73 -24.75 2.14
CA ARG A 236 12.26 -24.49 3.52
C ARG A 236 11.48 -25.68 4.10
N THR A 237 10.84 -26.48 3.27
CA THR A 237 9.86 -27.52 3.65
C THR A 237 10.48 -28.81 4.23
N VAL A 238 11.51 -28.69 5.07
CA VAL A 238 12.10 -29.84 5.81
C VAL A 238 11.32 -30.05 7.11
N GLY A 239 10.07 -30.52 7.00
CA GLY A 239 9.26 -30.87 8.17
C GLY A 239 7.78 -31.14 7.88
N GLU A 240 7.09 -30.20 7.22
CA GLU A 240 5.66 -30.30 6.92
C GLU A 240 5.39 -29.87 5.48
N THR A 241 5.12 -30.84 4.59
CA THR A 241 4.71 -30.55 3.21
C THR A 241 3.28 -30.02 3.18
N GLY A 242 3.11 -28.73 2.88
CA GLY A 242 1.84 -28.19 2.42
C GLY A 242 1.37 -28.90 1.15
N THR A 243 0.08 -28.80 0.82
CA THR A 243 -0.41 -29.44 -0.41
C THR A 243 0.11 -28.69 -1.65
N PRO A 244 0.24 -29.34 -2.82
CA PRO A 244 0.71 -28.68 -4.05
C PRO A 244 -0.10 -27.43 -4.43
N GLU A 245 -1.39 -27.42 -4.10
CA GLU A 245 -2.31 -26.30 -4.28
C GLU A 245 -1.90 -25.10 -3.39
N GLN A 246 -1.57 -25.36 -2.12
CA GLN A 246 -1.09 -24.33 -1.17
C GLN A 246 0.26 -23.74 -1.61
N GLU A 247 1.19 -24.56 -2.09
CA GLU A 247 2.48 -24.09 -2.62
C GLU A 247 2.29 -23.22 -3.87
N GLN A 248 1.34 -23.57 -4.73
CA GLN A 248 1.02 -22.81 -5.93
C GLN A 248 0.32 -21.47 -5.60
N VAL A 249 -0.63 -21.45 -4.66
CA VAL A 249 -1.24 -20.21 -4.11
C VAL A 249 -0.19 -19.26 -3.56
N LEU A 250 0.72 -19.78 -2.71
CA LEU A 250 1.78 -18.98 -2.11
C LEU A 250 2.74 -18.44 -3.19
N THR A 251 3.09 -19.26 -4.17
CA THR A 251 3.89 -18.84 -5.33
C THR A 251 3.22 -17.69 -6.09
N ASP A 252 1.92 -17.80 -6.38
CA ASP A 252 1.19 -16.80 -7.15
C ASP A 252 1.10 -15.45 -6.43
N ILE A 253 0.81 -15.45 -5.12
CA ILE A 253 0.82 -14.24 -4.28
C ILE A 253 2.23 -13.62 -4.23
N LEU A 254 3.29 -14.42 -4.07
CA LEU A 254 4.66 -13.92 -3.99
C LEU A 254 5.17 -13.35 -5.32
N VAL A 255 4.81 -13.97 -6.45
CA VAL A 255 5.11 -13.45 -7.80
C VAL A 255 4.41 -12.10 -8.00
N ALA A 256 3.11 -12.01 -7.70
CA ALA A 256 2.34 -10.77 -7.80
C ALA A 256 2.93 -9.66 -6.92
N ARG A 257 3.33 -9.99 -5.68
CA ARG A 257 3.92 -9.06 -4.72
C ARG A 257 5.28 -8.52 -5.16
N GLU A 258 6.18 -9.37 -5.65
CA GLU A 258 7.50 -8.93 -6.16
C GLU A 258 7.34 -7.98 -7.36
N ILE A 259 6.47 -8.33 -8.31
CA ILE A 259 6.23 -7.50 -9.51
C ILE A 259 5.59 -6.15 -9.13
N ALA A 260 4.57 -6.16 -8.27
CA ALA A 260 3.95 -4.93 -7.78
C ALA A 260 4.97 -4.02 -7.06
N ARG A 261 5.84 -4.62 -6.24
CA ARG A 261 6.87 -3.88 -5.50
C ARG A 261 7.93 -3.27 -6.40
N VAL A 262 8.46 -4.03 -7.37
CA VAL A 262 9.62 -3.58 -8.16
C VAL A 262 9.24 -2.85 -9.44
N ASP A 263 8.16 -3.23 -10.13
CA ASP A 263 7.72 -2.58 -11.38
C ASP A 263 6.75 -1.42 -11.12
N PHE A 264 5.84 -1.53 -10.15
CA PHE A 264 4.87 -0.47 -9.84
C PHE A 264 5.32 0.45 -8.70
N GLY A 265 6.19 -0.03 -7.80
CA GLY A 265 6.66 0.71 -6.63
C GLY A 265 5.68 0.70 -5.45
N ILE A 266 4.78 -0.30 -5.38
CA ILE A 266 3.73 -0.42 -4.34
C ILE A 266 3.89 -1.69 -3.52
N ASP A 267 3.53 -1.64 -2.25
CA ASP A 267 3.41 -2.83 -1.43
C ASP A 267 2.03 -3.46 -1.60
N LEU A 268 2.02 -4.78 -1.84
CA LEU A 268 0.83 -5.64 -1.86
C LEU A 268 0.73 -6.37 -0.52
N LEU A 269 -0.40 -6.17 0.17
CA LEU A 269 -0.78 -6.87 1.40
C LEU A 269 -2.05 -7.69 1.13
N ILE A 270 -2.19 -8.87 1.75
CA ILE A 270 -3.44 -9.65 1.72
C ILE A 270 -4.14 -9.46 3.06
N ALA A 271 -5.31 -8.83 3.05
CA ALA A 271 -6.16 -8.72 4.24
C ALA A 271 -7.02 -9.97 4.35
N GLN A 272 -7.01 -10.60 5.52
CA GLN A 272 -7.76 -11.83 5.82
C GLN A 272 -8.90 -11.54 6.81
N PRO A 273 -9.99 -12.33 6.81
CA PRO A 273 -11.01 -12.26 7.84
C PRO A 273 -10.42 -12.72 9.19
N ARG A 274 -11.08 -12.29 10.28
CA ARG A 274 -10.82 -12.79 11.64
C ARG A 274 -11.61 -14.07 11.90
#